data_AF-A0A5Q4TDZ6-F1
#
_entry.id   AF-A0A5Q4TDZ6-F1
#
_cell.length_a   1.000
_cell.length_b   1.000
_cell.length_c   1.000
_cell.angle_alpha   90.00
_cell.angle_beta   90.00
_cell.angle_gamma   90.00
#
_symmetry.space_group_name_H-M   'P 1'
#
loop_
_entity.id
_entity.type
_entity.pdbx_description
1 polymer ?
#
loop_
_entity_poly.entity_id
_entity_poly.type
_entity_poly.pdbx_seq_one_letter_code
_entity_poly.pdbx_strand_id
1 'polypeptide(L)'
;MEQEQEQEQPDRIADGLSIMHALARALGTRYSERTPQWTDLGFPVIDRGRHAIFPLAVAPVREAGAPVGGGRLSEMRDGLRRSCVHHFGGDDFHAEMELDAEEGYGRKLADAGAVVTGPPWQCLWGIQRFAVVLAHGVGHEGAVETLALHVVPMDWVRYRPLNAGTKREAARHRRILGERDAADAVWSWPLDAPDA
;
A
#
# COMPACT_ATOMS: atom_id res chain seq x y z
N MET A 1 39.90 10.21 -17.30
CA MET A 1 38.91 9.13 -17.08
C MET A 1 38.34 9.37 -15.70
N GLU A 2 37.34 10.24 -15.61
CA GLU A 2 36.52 10.37 -14.42
C GLU A 2 35.15 9.88 -14.89
N GLN A 3 34.80 8.67 -14.48
CA GLN A 3 33.48 8.11 -14.74
C GLN A 3 32.49 8.91 -13.89
N GLU A 4 31.63 9.67 -14.56
CA GLU A 4 30.42 10.21 -13.98
C GLU A 4 29.67 9.03 -13.36
N GLN A 5 29.52 9.04 -12.03
CA GLN A 5 28.58 8.17 -11.36
C GLN A 5 27.19 8.56 -11.88
N GLU A 6 26.70 7.83 -12.89
CA GLU A 6 25.29 7.88 -13.28
C GLU A 6 24.49 7.63 -12.00
N GLN A 7 23.94 8.71 -11.45
CA GLN A 7 22.95 8.64 -10.40
C GLN A 7 21.73 8.00 -11.05
N GLU A 8 21.67 6.66 -11.06
CA GLU A 8 20.52 5.91 -11.55
C GLU A 8 19.28 6.44 -10.84
N GLN A 9 18.49 7.24 -11.56
CA GLN A 9 17.28 7.82 -11.02
C GLN A 9 16.27 6.70 -10.76
N PRO A 10 15.44 6.81 -9.71
CA PRO A 10 14.38 5.84 -9.47
C PRO A 10 13.49 5.72 -10.71
N ASP A 11 13.19 4.50 -11.12
CA ASP A 11 12.27 4.23 -12.22
C ASP A 11 10.84 4.46 -11.70
N ARG A 12 10.22 5.55 -12.16
CA ARG A 12 8.88 5.96 -11.73
C ARG A 12 7.83 5.36 -12.66
N ILE A 13 6.98 4.54 -12.07
CA ILE A 13 5.94 3.78 -12.77
C ILE A 13 4.64 4.58 -12.85
N ALA A 14 4.24 5.17 -11.73
CA ALA A 14 2.97 5.89 -11.62
C ALA A 14 3.05 7.07 -10.64
N ASP A 15 2.10 7.99 -10.78
CA ASP A 15 1.91 9.08 -9.83
C ASP A 15 0.91 8.69 -8.74
N GLY A 16 1.40 8.53 -7.50
CA GLY A 16 0.58 8.12 -6.37
C GLY A 16 -0.57 9.08 -6.06
N LEU A 17 -0.36 10.39 -6.23
CA LEU A 17 -1.40 11.39 -5.95
C LEU A 17 -2.55 11.31 -6.97
N SER A 18 -2.22 11.10 -8.25
CA SER A 18 -3.19 10.88 -9.31
C SER A 18 -4.00 9.60 -9.07
N ILE A 19 -3.38 8.52 -8.59
CA ILE A 19 -4.08 7.29 -8.19
C ILE A 19 -5.06 7.58 -7.04
N MET A 20 -4.62 8.29 -6.00
CA MET A 20 -5.48 8.67 -4.88
C MET A 20 -6.71 9.47 -5.32
N HIS A 21 -6.53 10.44 -6.22
CA HIS A 21 -7.65 11.19 -6.79
C HIS A 21 -8.57 10.31 -7.65
N ALA A 22 -8.02 9.38 -8.45
CA ALA A 22 -8.82 8.46 -9.24
C ALA A 22 -9.64 7.52 -8.36
N LEU A 23 -9.05 6.99 -7.29
CA LEU A 23 -9.74 6.19 -6.28
C LEU A 23 -10.88 6.97 -5.62
N ALA A 24 -10.62 8.20 -5.18
CA ALA A 24 -11.64 9.06 -4.58
C ALA A 24 -12.81 9.34 -5.55
N ARG A 25 -12.53 9.56 -6.84
CA ARG A 25 -13.57 9.75 -7.86
C ARG A 25 -14.36 8.47 -8.16
N ALA A 26 -13.67 7.35 -8.33
CA ALA A 26 -14.28 6.07 -8.72
C ALA A 26 -15.13 5.47 -7.60
N LEU A 27 -14.66 5.57 -6.34
CA LEU A 27 -15.40 5.14 -5.17
C LEU A 27 -16.50 6.15 -4.80
N GLY A 28 -16.30 7.42 -5.14
CA GLY A 28 -17.25 8.50 -4.93
C GLY A 28 -17.59 8.72 -3.45
N THR A 29 -18.70 9.41 -3.18
CA THR A 29 -19.19 9.70 -1.82
C THR A 29 -20.31 8.76 -1.35
N ARG A 30 -20.92 8.00 -2.25
CA ARG A 30 -22.00 7.06 -1.92
C ARG A 30 -21.46 5.66 -1.68
N TYR A 31 -21.84 5.08 -0.55
CA TYR A 31 -21.46 3.72 -0.19
C TYR A 31 -21.85 2.71 -1.28
N SER A 32 -20.86 1.95 -1.76
CA SER A 32 -21.05 0.86 -2.73
C SER A 32 -20.58 -0.47 -2.14
N GLU A 33 -21.39 -1.51 -2.31
CA GLU A 33 -21.00 -2.88 -1.96
C GLU A 33 -20.14 -3.56 -3.03
N ARG A 34 -20.01 -2.97 -4.22
CA ARG A 34 -19.22 -3.54 -5.32
C ARG A 34 -17.80 -3.00 -5.30
N THR A 35 -16.83 -3.92 -5.42
CA THR A 35 -15.43 -3.53 -5.64
C THR A 35 -15.30 -3.03 -7.07
N PRO A 36 -14.70 -1.85 -7.30
CA PRO A 36 -14.48 -1.38 -8.66
C PRO A 36 -13.56 -2.36 -9.40
N GLN A 37 -13.63 -2.37 -10.72
CA GLN A 37 -12.57 -3.00 -11.51
C GLN A 37 -11.35 -2.11 -11.42
N TRP A 38 -10.28 -2.59 -10.79
CA TRP A 38 -9.12 -1.75 -10.49
C TRP A 38 -8.42 -1.25 -11.75
N THR A 39 -8.47 -2.04 -12.83
CA THR A 39 -7.96 -1.71 -14.15
C THR A 39 -8.66 -0.50 -14.78
N ASP A 40 -9.93 -0.23 -14.44
CA ASP A 40 -10.68 0.91 -14.97
C ASP A 40 -10.15 2.26 -14.45
N LEU A 41 -9.29 2.26 -13.44
CA LEU A 41 -8.66 3.47 -12.92
C LEU A 41 -7.59 4.03 -13.88
N GLY A 42 -7.13 3.25 -14.86
CA GLY A 42 -6.18 3.70 -15.88
C GLY A 42 -4.72 3.77 -15.42
N PHE A 43 -4.35 3.03 -14.37
CA PHE A 43 -2.98 2.96 -13.86
C PHE A 43 -2.46 1.52 -13.87
N PRO A 44 -1.14 1.31 -13.96
CA PRO A 44 -0.52 0.02 -13.68
C PRO A 44 -0.99 -0.54 -12.34
N VAL A 45 -1.52 -1.76 -12.35
CA VAL A 45 -2.12 -2.38 -11.18
C VAL A 45 -1.91 -3.88 -11.17
N ILE A 46 -1.60 -4.41 -9.99
CA ILE A 46 -1.66 -5.84 -9.68
C ILE A 46 -3.03 -6.08 -9.05
N ASP A 47 -3.98 -6.52 -9.86
CA ASP A 47 -5.36 -6.78 -9.44
C ASP A 47 -5.47 -8.13 -8.73
N ARG A 48 -5.93 -8.14 -7.48
CA ARG A 48 -6.16 -9.35 -6.66
C ARG A 48 -7.65 -9.54 -6.33
N GLY A 49 -8.52 -8.94 -7.13
CA GLY A 49 -9.98 -8.94 -6.98
C GLY A 49 -10.44 -8.04 -5.85
N ARG A 50 -10.27 -8.45 -4.60
CA ARG A 50 -10.78 -7.70 -3.42
C ARG A 50 -9.87 -6.59 -2.93
N HIS A 51 -8.60 -6.68 -3.25
CA HIS A 51 -7.58 -5.66 -3.04
C HIS A 51 -6.77 -5.49 -4.32
N ALA A 52 -6.00 -4.42 -4.37
CA ALA A 52 -5.12 -4.11 -5.49
C ALA A 52 -3.85 -3.45 -5.00
N ILE A 53 -2.78 -3.61 -5.77
CA ILE A 53 -1.50 -2.97 -5.52
C ILE A 53 -1.17 -2.11 -6.73
N PHE A 54 -0.92 -0.83 -6.52
CA PHE A 54 -0.49 0.12 -7.54
C PHE A 54 0.99 0.43 -7.36
N PRO A 55 1.87 -0.17 -8.17
CA PRO A 55 3.30 0.10 -8.14
C PRO A 55 3.56 1.57 -8.49
N LEU A 56 4.39 2.24 -7.69
CA LEU A 56 4.71 3.66 -7.87
C LEU A 56 6.11 3.86 -8.42
N ALA A 57 7.10 3.15 -7.87
CA ALA A 57 8.47 3.18 -8.36
C ALA A 57 9.30 2.00 -7.88
N VAL A 58 10.45 1.84 -8.55
CA VAL A 58 11.47 0.85 -8.28
C VAL A 58 12.84 1.55 -8.31
N ALA A 59 13.76 1.17 -7.43
CA ALA A 59 15.14 1.65 -7.47
C ALA A 59 16.11 0.57 -6.94
N PRO A 60 17.37 0.55 -7.37
CA PRO A 60 18.37 -0.30 -6.76
C PRO A 60 18.65 0.14 -5.32
N VAL A 61 18.78 -0.84 -4.41
CA VAL A 61 19.14 -0.59 -3.00
C VAL A 61 20.56 -0.01 -2.95
N ARG A 62 20.78 1.03 -2.13
CA ARG A 62 22.13 1.58 -1.88
C ARG A 62 22.96 0.57 -1.09
N GLU A 63 24.23 0.41 -1.46
CA GLU A 63 25.19 -0.47 -0.76
C GLU A 63 25.20 -0.24 0.76
N ALA A 64 25.52 -1.31 1.51
CA ALA A 64 25.45 -1.39 2.95
C ALA A 64 26.21 -0.23 3.65
N GLY A 65 25.46 0.58 4.40
CA GLY A 65 25.98 1.76 5.11
C GLY A 65 25.01 2.93 5.17
N ALA A 66 23.95 2.92 4.35
CA ALA A 66 22.87 3.90 4.44
C ALA A 66 22.00 3.66 5.70
N PRO A 67 21.65 4.70 6.46
CA PRO A 67 20.80 4.56 7.63
C PRO A 67 19.43 3.96 7.27
N VAL A 68 18.88 3.13 8.16
CA VAL A 68 17.52 2.58 8.07
C VAL A 68 16.54 3.75 7.93
N GLY A 69 15.96 3.93 6.74
CA GLY A 69 15.11 5.08 6.39
C GLY A 69 15.65 6.03 5.31
N GLY A 70 16.89 5.81 4.83
CA GLY A 70 17.56 6.59 3.79
C GLY A 70 17.61 5.94 2.39
N GLY A 71 16.61 5.09 2.06
CA GLY A 71 16.46 4.52 0.72
C GLY A 71 16.26 5.60 -0.36
N ARG A 72 16.61 5.34 -1.62
CA ARG A 72 16.44 6.30 -2.73
C ARG A 72 14.96 6.69 -2.92
N LEU A 73 14.02 5.80 -2.56
CA LEU A 73 12.58 6.04 -2.61
C LEU A 73 12.02 6.77 -1.39
N SER A 74 12.82 7.03 -0.35
CA SER A 74 12.37 7.67 0.89
C SER A 74 11.83 9.09 0.68
N GLU A 75 12.49 9.89 -0.16
CA GLU A 75 12.04 11.26 -0.48
C GLU A 75 10.70 11.26 -1.21
N MET A 76 10.51 10.35 -2.17
CA MET A 76 9.25 10.23 -2.91
C MET A 76 8.13 9.73 -2.01
N ARG A 77 8.40 8.74 -1.14
CA ARG A 77 7.46 8.29 -0.11
C ARG A 77 7.02 9.45 0.78
N ASP A 78 7.98 10.23 1.31
CA ASP A 78 7.70 11.33 2.23
C ASP A 78 7.01 12.52 1.54
N GLY A 79 7.34 12.76 0.26
CA GLY A 79 6.66 13.74 -0.59
C GLY A 79 5.20 13.36 -0.87
N LEU A 80 4.95 12.10 -1.23
CA LEU A 80 3.61 11.59 -1.44
C LEU A 80 2.80 11.62 -0.15
N ARG A 81 3.38 11.16 0.97
CA ARG A 81 2.76 11.25 2.30
C ARG A 81 2.28 12.67 2.59
N ARG A 82 3.17 13.67 2.52
CA ARG A 82 2.81 15.07 2.80
C ARG A 82 1.70 15.56 1.88
N SER A 83 1.75 15.20 0.60
CA SER A 83 0.72 15.57 -0.38
C SER A 83 -0.63 14.94 -0.01
N CYS A 84 -0.65 13.67 0.33
CA CYS A 84 -1.88 12.98 0.71
C CYS A 84 -2.45 13.51 2.04
N VAL A 85 -1.60 13.84 3.02
CA VAL A 85 -2.05 14.53 4.26
C VAL A 85 -2.70 15.87 3.93
N HIS A 86 -2.10 16.66 3.03
CA HIS A 86 -2.66 17.95 2.64
C HIS A 86 -4.01 17.82 1.92
N HIS A 87 -4.15 16.85 1.00
CA HIS A 87 -5.34 16.70 0.17
C HIS A 87 -6.46 15.85 0.80
N PHE A 88 -6.11 14.93 1.70
CA PHE A 88 -7.04 13.93 2.25
C PHE A 88 -7.02 13.86 3.79
N GLY A 89 -6.38 14.79 4.49
CA GLY A 89 -6.26 14.79 5.96
C GLY A 89 -7.26 15.67 6.72
N GLY A 90 -8.43 16.00 6.16
CA GLY A 90 -9.46 16.84 6.81
C GLY A 90 -10.60 16.04 7.46
N ASP A 91 -11.42 16.67 8.32
CA ASP A 91 -12.42 16.06 9.23
C ASP A 91 -13.49 15.10 8.64
N ASP A 92 -13.52 14.84 7.34
CA ASP A 92 -14.35 13.80 6.71
C ASP A 92 -13.55 12.69 5.98
N PHE A 93 -12.22 12.80 5.91
CA PHE A 93 -11.29 11.77 5.46
C PHE A 93 -10.27 11.51 6.56
N HIS A 94 -10.42 10.34 7.17
CA HIS A 94 -9.86 9.95 8.45
C HIS A 94 -8.35 10.20 8.59
N ALA A 95 -8.03 10.70 9.79
CA ALA A 95 -6.71 10.78 10.41
C ALA A 95 -5.78 9.65 9.97
N GLU A 96 -4.50 9.98 9.86
CA GLU A 96 -3.41 9.00 9.91
C GLU A 96 -3.76 7.93 10.95
N MET A 97 -4.14 6.75 10.48
CA MET A 97 -4.48 5.63 11.35
C MET A 97 -3.27 4.70 11.38
N GLU A 98 -2.99 4.14 12.56
CA GLU A 98 -1.87 3.24 12.77
C GLU A 98 -2.15 1.89 12.11
N LEU A 99 -1.22 1.42 11.27
CA LEU A 99 -1.19 0.03 10.81
C LEU A 99 -0.13 -0.70 11.64
N ASP A 100 -0.60 -1.63 12.48
CA ASP A 100 0.28 -2.48 13.28
C ASP A 100 1.03 -3.46 12.37
N ALA A 101 2.36 -3.42 12.40
CA ALA A 101 3.22 -4.29 11.60
C ALA A 101 3.19 -5.76 12.07
N GLU A 102 2.76 -6.02 13.31
CA GLU A 102 2.72 -7.36 13.90
C GLU A 102 1.34 -8.01 13.79
N GLU A 103 0.32 -7.24 13.39
CA GLU A 103 -1.06 -7.71 13.28
C GLU A 103 -1.68 -7.42 11.92
N GLY A 104 -2.81 -8.11 11.66
CA GLY A 104 -3.68 -7.80 10.53
C GLY A 104 -2.99 -7.80 9.17
N TYR A 105 -3.31 -6.79 8.37
CA TYR A 105 -2.68 -6.60 7.06
C TYR A 105 -1.25 -6.05 7.17
N GLY A 106 -0.87 -5.40 8.29
CA GLY A 106 0.49 -4.92 8.46
C GLY A 106 1.49 -6.05 8.61
N ARG A 107 1.11 -7.14 9.29
CA ARG A 107 1.88 -8.39 9.30
C ARG A 107 2.09 -8.96 7.90
N LYS A 108 1.06 -8.93 7.06
CA LYS A 108 1.17 -9.38 5.67
C LYS A 108 2.17 -8.56 4.87
N LEU A 109 2.20 -7.26 5.08
CA LEU A 109 3.18 -6.37 4.46
C LEU A 109 4.59 -6.70 4.97
N ALA A 110 4.78 -6.85 6.28
CA ALA A 110 6.06 -7.22 6.86
C ALA A 110 6.57 -8.57 6.33
N ASP A 111 5.71 -9.59 6.29
CA ASP A 111 6.01 -10.92 5.73
C ASP A 111 6.41 -10.84 4.24
N ALA A 112 5.86 -9.87 3.50
CA ALA A 112 6.17 -9.62 2.09
C ALA A 112 7.47 -8.84 1.86
N GLY A 113 8.23 -8.50 2.93
CA GLY A 113 9.45 -7.70 2.82
C GLY A 113 9.20 -6.19 2.73
N ALA A 114 7.96 -5.74 3.00
CA ALA A 114 7.68 -4.32 3.17
C ALA A 114 8.38 -3.84 4.43
N VAL A 115 9.28 -2.87 4.28
CA VAL A 115 9.83 -2.17 5.42
C VAL A 115 8.80 -1.17 5.90
N VAL A 116 8.16 -1.52 7.01
CA VAL A 116 7.46 -0.57 7.87
C VAL A 116 8.52 0.29 8.58
N THR A 117 9.26 1.11 7.82
CA THR A 117 10.26 2.00 8.41
C THR A 117 9.54 3.19 9.06
N GLY A 118 9.53 3.23 10.39
CA GLY A 118 9.32 4.45 11.16
C GLY A 118 8.34 4.30 12.32
N PRO A 119 8.79 4.52 13.57
CA PRO A 119 7.89 4.74 14.69
C PRO A 119 7.14 6.08 14.56
N PRO A 120 5.81 6.14 14.81
CA PRO A 120 4.85 5.02 14.76
C PRO A 120 3.67 5.24 13.79
N TRP A 121 3.78 6.13 12.81
CA TRP A 121 2.66 6.47 11.91
C TRP A 121 2.91 5.95 10.50
N GLN A 122 2.23 4.86 10.14
CA GLN A 122 1.96 4.57 8.74
C GLN A 122 0.79 5.42 8.25
N CYS A 123 0.93 5.95 7.06
CA CYS A 123 -0.09 6.77 6.45
C CYS A 123 -1.04 5.86 5.70
N LEU A 124 -2.08 5.45 6.40
CA LEU A 124 -3.24 4.86 5.76
C LEU A 124 -4.31 5.93 5.59
N TRP A 125 -4.98 5.91 4.45
CA TRP A 125 -6.10 6.79 4.17
C TRP A 125 -7.36 5.96 3.95
N GLY A 126 -8.44 6.33 4.64
CA GLY A 126 -9.74 5.71 4.41
C GLY A 126 -10.43 6.33 3.20
N ILE A 127 -10.77 5.52 2.19
CA ILE A 127 -11.65 5.93 1.08
C ILE A 127 -12.85 5.00 1.10
N GLN A 128 -13.96 5.50 1.66
CA GLN A 128 -15.14 4.69 2.01
C GLN A 128 -14.79 3.41 2.79
N ARG A 129 -15.02 2.25 2.19
CA ARG A 129 -14.78 0.92 2.80
C ARG A 129 -13.38 0.37 2.53
N PHE A 130 -12.53 1.13 1.86
CA PHE A 130 -11.16 0.73 1.56
C PHE A 130 -10.17 1.56 2.38
N ALA A 131 -9.08 0.93 2.78
CA ALA A 131 -7.88 1.58 3.26
C ALA A 131 -6.86 1.60 2.13
N VAL A 132 -6.22 2.75 1.91
CA VAL A 132 -5.06 2.88 1.03
C VAL A 132 -3.82 2.97 1.90
N VAL A 133 -2.89 2.01 1.76
CA VAL A 133 -1.66 1.90 2.52
C VAL A 133 -0.48 2.19 1.60
N LEU A 134 0.39 3.13 1.98
CA LEU A 134 1.66 3.37 1.29
C LEU A 134 2.71 2.35 1.78
N ALA A 135 3.04 1.39 0.92
CA ALA A 135 4.01 0.34 1.22
C ALA A 135 5.35 0.65 0.55
N HIS A 136 6.43 0.54 1.33
CA HIS A 136 7.81 0.58 0.85
C HIS A 136 8.42 -0.78 1.20
N GLY A 137 9.01 -1.47 0.24
CA GLY A 137 9.59 -2.79 0.46
C GLY A 137 10.93 -2.95 -0.21
N VAL A 138 11.71 -3.89 0.29
CA VAL A 138 12.93 -4.34 -0.35
C VAL A 138 12.68 -5.75 -0.86
N GLY A 139 12.92 -5.96 -2.16
CA GLY A 139 12.75 -7.26 -2.81
C GLY A 139 13.56 -8.34 -2.11
N HIS A 140 13.14 -9.59 -2.27
CA HIS A 140 13.69 -10.74 -1.53
C HIS A 140 15.21 -10.89 -1.67
N GLU A 141 15.77 -10.51 -2.81
CA GLU A 141 17.22 -10.56 -3.07
C GLU A 141 18.00 -9.38 -2.48
N GLY A 142 17.33 -8.40 -1.87
CA GLY A 142 17.97 -7.23 -1.27
C GLY A 142 18.53 -6.22 -2.29
N ALA A 143 18.35 -6.48 -3.59
CA ALA A 143 18.92 -5.67 -4.67
C ALA A 143 18.07 -4.46 -5.04
N VAL A 144 16.76 -4.51 -4.79
CA VAL A 144 15.79 -3.55 -5.30
C VAL A 144 14.84 -3.09 -4.19
N GLU A 145 14.65 -1.78 -4.06
CA GLU A 145 13.58 -1.18 -3.26
C GLU A 145 12.39 -0.79 -4.15
N THR A 146 11.19 -0.92 -3.62
CA THR A 146 9.93 -0.72 -4.33
C THR A 146 8.96 0.10 -3.50
N LEU A 147 8.20 0.97 -4.15
CA LEU A 147 7.14 1.77 -3.53
C LEU A 147 5.81 1.46 -4.20
N ALA A 148 4.76 1.27 -3.42
CA ALA A 148 3.42 0.94 -3.92
C ALA A 148 2.29 1.51 -3.04
N LEU A 149 1.10 1.69 -3.62
CA LEU A 149 -0.15 1.89 -2.87
C LEU A 149 -0.95 0.59 -2.85
N HIS A 150 -1.22 0.07 -1.66
CA HIS A 150 -2.09 -1.08 -1.46
C HIS A 150 -3.49 -0.59 -1.12
N VAL A 151 -4.48 -0.96 -1.93
CA VAL A 151 -5.89 -0.66 -1.69
C VAL A 151 -6.54 -1.93 -1.16
N VAL A 152 -6.87 -1.95 0.12
CA VAL A 152 -7.40 -3.13 0.82
C VAL A 152 -8.74 -2.82 1.49
N PRO A 153 -9.60 -3.81 1.75
CA PRO A 153 -10.78 -3.60 2.58
C PRO A 153 -10.42 -3.00 3.95
N MET A 154 -11.13 -1.97 4.37
CA MET A 154 -10.93 -1.29 5.67
C MET A 154 -11.06 -2.28 6.83
N ASP A 155 -11.96 -3.26 6.73
CA ASP A 155 -12.13 -4.33 7.72
C ASP A 155 -10.84 -5.19 7.86
N TRP A 156 -9.93 -5.25 6.89
CA TRP A 156 -8.67 -6.00 7.06
C TRP A 156 -7.66 -5.26 7.93
N VAL A 157 -7.80 -3.94 8.03
CA VAL A 157 -6.92 -3.03 8.78
C VAL A 157 -7.55 -2.64 10.11
N ARG A 158 -8.86 -2.47 10.17
CA ARG A 158 -9.59 -1.92 11.32
C ARG A 158 -10.89 -2.66 11.61
N TYR A 159 -10.88 -3.98 11.65
CA TYR A 159 -12.05 -4.71 12.13
C TYR A 159 -12.22 -4.54 13.64
N ARG A 160 -13.30 -3.85 14.05
CA ARG A 160 -13.79 -3.89 15.43
C ARG A 160 -15.19 -4.50 15.43
N PRO A 161 -15.39 -5.71 16.00
CA PRO A 161 -16.71 -6.32 16.05
C PRO A 161 -17.64 -5.44 16.89
N LEU A 162 -18.75 -5.00 16.31
CA LEU A 162 -19.68 -4.07 16.96
C LEU A 162 -20.49 -4.76 18.08
N ASN A 163 -20.76 -6.06 17.91
CA ASN A 163 -21.52 -6.89 18.85
C ASN A 163 -20.97 -8.32 18.85
N ALA A 164 -19.78 -8.50 19.45
CA ALA A 164 -19.05 -9.77 19.48
C ALA A 164 -19.82 -10.96 20.05
N GLY A 165 -20.96 -10.73 20.73
CA GLY A 165 -21.81 -11.78 21.31
C GLY A 165 -22.74 -12.51 20.33
N THR A 166 -22.90 -12.05 19.08
CA THR A 166 -23.83 -12.71 18.14
C THR A 166 -23.14 -13.74 17.24
N LYS A 167 -23.83 -14.84 16.94
CA LYS A 167 -23.35 -15.85 15.97
C LYS A 167 -23.05 -15.26 14.59
N ARG A 168 -23.84 -14.27 14.15
CA ARG A 168 -23.67 -13.58 12.88
C ARG A 168 -22.37 -12.77 12.86
N GLU A 169 -22.07 -12.05 13.93
CA GLU A 169 -20.83 -11.26 14.02
C GLU A 169 -19.60 -12.16 14.14
N ALA A 170 -19.69 -13.26 14.89
CA ALA A 170 -18.61 -14.25 14.94
C ALA A 170 -18.34 -14.90 13.56
N ALA A 171 -19.38 -15.19 12.78
CA ALA A 171 -19.23 -15.67 11.41
C ALA A 171 -18.60 -14.62 10.49
N ARG A 172 -19.04 -13.35 10.58
CA ARG A 172 -18.45 -12.23 9.84
C ARG A 172 -16.96 -12.06 10.18
N HIS A 173 -16.62 -12.09 11.46
CA HIS A 173 -15.26 -11.94 11.94
C HIS A 173 -14.34 -13.03 11.36
N ARG A 174 -14.74 -14.30 11.47
CA ARG A 174 -13.97 -15.43 10.89
C ARG A 174 -13.79 -15.30 9.38
N ARG A 175 -14.81 -14.83 8.66
CA ARG A 175 -14.72 -14.59 7.22
C ARG A 175 -13.69 -13.51 6.91
N ILE A 176 -13.72 -12.38 7.63
CA ILE A 176 -12.77 -11.27 7.44
C ILE A 176 -11.34 -11.72 7.71
N LEU A 177 -11.12 -12.48 8.80
CA LEU A 177 -9.81 -13.06 9.10
C LEU A 177 -9.35 -14.00 7.99
N GLY A 178 -10.20 -14.93 7.54
CA GLY A 178 -9.84 -15.85 6.45
C GLY A 178 -9.52 -15.14 5.13
N GLU A 179 -10.27 -14.10 4.78
CA GLU A 179 -10.01 -13.28 3.59
C GLU A 179 -8.69 -12.52 3.68
N ARG A 180 -8.43 -11.88 4.82
CA ARG A 180 -7.18 -11.16 5.10
C ARG A 180 -5.98 -12.10 5.10
N ASP A 181 -6.11 -13.26 5.73
CA ASP A 181 -5.04 -14.23 5.86
C ASP A 181 -4.73 -14.92 4.51
N ALA A 182 -5.70 -14.99 3.61
CA ALA A 182 -5.51 -15.43 2.22
C ALA A 182 -5.00 -14.32 1.29
N ALA A 183 -4.92 -13.06 1.75
CA ALA A 183 -4.47 -11.96 0.90
C ALA A 183 -2.97 -12.13 0.56
N ASP A 184 -2.69 -12.07 -0.74
CA ASP A 184 -1.33 -11.96 -1.27
C ASP A 184 -0.90 -10.49 -1.23
N ALA A 185 0.05 -10.19 -0.35
CA ALA A 185 0.63 -8.87 -0.19
C ALA A 185 1.98 -8.73 -0.91
N VAL A 186 2.48 -9.78 -1.58
CA VAL A 186 3.73 -9.73 -2.34
C VAL A 186 3.51 -8.93 -3.62
N TRP A 187 4.46 -8.04 -3.92
CA TRP A 187 4.52 -7.31 -5.18
C TRP A 187 5.95 -7.22 -5.68
N SER A 188 6.08 -7.30 -7.00
CA SER A 188 7.28 -6.99 -7.75
C SER A 188 6.88 -6.14 -8.96
N TRP A 189 7.81 -5.32 -9.45
CA TRP A 189 7.62 -4.58 -10.68
C TRP A 189 8.92 -4.50 -11.50
N PRO A 190 8.89 -4.70 -12.84
CA PRO A 190 7.73 -5.19 -13.59
C PRO A 190 7.29 -6.57 -13.10
N LEU A 191 6.03 -6.94 -13.33
CA LEU A 191 5.63 -8.33 -13.14
C LEU A 191 6.52 -9.16 -14.07
N ASP A 192 7.21 -10.17 -13.52
CA ASP A 192 7.97 -11.09 -14.36
C ASP A 192 7.04 -11.56 -15.48
N ALA A 193 7.43 -11.30 -16.72
CA ALA A 193 6.72 -11.87 -17.85
C ALA A 193 6.70 -13.39 -17.59
N PRO A 194 5.54 -14.06 -17.68
CA PRO A 194 5.54 -15.50 -17.54
C PRO A 194 6.56 -16.04 -18.53
N ASP A 195 7.55 -16.80 -18.04
CA ASP A 195 8.51 -17.51 -18.88
C ASP A 195 7.72 -18.19 -20.00
N ALA A 196 7.92 -17.72 -21.22
CA ALA A 196 7.22 -18.19 -22.41
C ALA A 196 7.72 -19.58 -22.84
#